data_AF-U1HHN7-F1
#
_entry.id   AF-U1HHN7-F1
#
_cell.length_a   1.000
_cell.length_b   1.000
_cell.length_c   1.000
_cell.angle_alpha   90.00
_cell.angle_beta   90.00
_cell.angle_gamma   90.00
#
_symmetry.space_group_name_H-M   'P 1'
#
loop_
_entity.id
_entity.type
_entity.pdbx_description
1 polymer ?
#
loop_
_entity_poly.entity_id
_entity_poly.type
_entity_poly.pdbx_seq_one_letter_code
_entity_poly.pdbx_strand_id
1 'polypeptide(L)'
;MTGSPSVIYILYNAKASLLGKLNYVCRKLSTPADQSACAACDLTHGGLRLDESAEWKATKQKIPAQVKQLHTDELTPELSDFVSTNKLRYPVVLGQDSESESTLKVLLTSEDLAGVSKNHSGFLSLLLELGIVDMFDISLRGWKDGVVDPISRGVPQSITPGQITFSAFVCGLLSCFLATRPGYENVALAFWVLNRFLDCLDGSLARARGCATQLGGFLDLLSDFIIYSLLPISVARGQSEFVLIDWTALALLEASFHVNNFVLFYVAAVAADKSDGELTSVTMKPALIEGFESGLLFTMMLIWPARINVWSRIMAAGVAFGTAQRVWSLVPILKRFDARKKAE
;
A
#
# COMPACT_ATOMS: atom_id res chain seq x y z
N MET A 1 18.79 7.23 -10.73
CA MET A 1 17.61 7.14 -9.86
C MET A 1 17.39 5.67 -9.58
N THR A 2 17.90 5.20 -8.45
CA THR A 2 17.83 3.80 -8.02
C THR A 2 16.41 3.49 -7.60
N GLY A 3 15.73 2.58 -8.29
CA GLY A 3 14.40 2.12 -7.90
C GLY A 3 14.43 1.42 -6.54
N SER A 4 13.30 1.43 -5.83
CA SER A 4 13.15 0.70 -4.58
C SER A 4 13.22 -0.81 -4.86
N PRO A 5 13.95 -1.59 -4.05
CA PRO A 5 14.10 -3.03 -4.27
C PRO A 5 12.76 -3.74 -4.12
N SER A 6 12.50 -4.69 -5.01
CA SER A 6 11.28 -5.51 -4.98
C SER A 6 11.33 -6.59 -3.89
N VAL A 7 12.52 -7.11 -3.62
CA VAL A 7 12.79 -8.10 -2.57
C VAL A 7 13.93 -7.61 -1.70
N ILE A 8 13.75 -7.71 -0.39
CA ILE A 8 14.79 -7.44 0.61
C ILE A 8 15.14 -8.74 1.31
N TYR A 9 16.41 -9.13 1.24
CA TYR A 9 16.95 -10.30 1.94
C TYR A 9 17.63 -9.85 3.21
N ILE A 10 17.21 -10.39 4.35
CA ILE A 10 17.89 -10.25 5.64
C ILE A 10 18.62 -11.55 5.92
N LEU A 11 19.95 -11.50 5.81
CA LEU A 11 20.79 -12.68 5.96
C LEU A 11 21.39 -12.74 7.36
N TYR A 12 21.06 -13.79 8.09
CA TYR A 12 21.51 -13.96 9.47
C TYR A 12 22.92 -14.52 9.57
N ASN A 13 23.61 -14.19 10.67
CA ASN A 13 24.84 -14.88 11.07
C ASN A 13 24.51 -16.13 11.93
N ALA A 14 23.57 -16.96 11.48
CA ALA A 14 23.11 -18.14 12.21
C ALA A 14 22.70 -19.25 11.23
N LYS A 15 22.59 -20.47 11.74
CA LYS A 15 22.07 -21.64 11.00
C LYS A 15 20.71 -22.05 11.55
N ALA A 16 19.78 -22.45 10.68
CA ALA A 16 18.44 -22.91 11.03
C ALA A 16 18.42 -24.35 11.60
N SER A 17 19.45 -25.16 11.32
CA SER A 17 19.59 -26.52 11.88
C SER A 17 19.58 -26.57 13.42
N LEU A 18 19.08 -27.65 14.03
CA LEU A 18 19.02 -27.85 15.49
C LEU A 18 20.37 -27.60 16.20
N LEU A 19 21.47 -28.13 15.63
CA LEU A 19 22.83 -27.89 16.12
C LEU A 19 23.26 -26.43 15.93
N GLY A 20 22.85 -25.80 14.83
CA GLY A 20 23.03 -24.38 14.57
C GLY A 20 22.36 -23.48 15.60
N LYS A 21 21.12 -23.83 16.00
CA LYS A 21 20.37 -23.12 17.05
C LYS A 21 21.08 -23.22 18.40
N LEU A 22 21.52 -24.41 18.79
CA LEU A 22 22.28 -24.63 20.03
C LEU A 22 23.58 -23.81 20.03
N ASN A 23 24.31 -23.80 18.91
CA ASN A 23 25.54 -23.03 18.79
C ASN A 23 25.29 -21.52 18.86
N TYR A 24 24.22 -21.02 18.24
CA TYR A 24 23.81 -19.62 18.35
C TYR A 24 23.46 -19.23 19.79
N VAL A 25 22.73 -20.08 20.53
CA VAL A 25 22.40 -19.86 21.94
C VAL A 25 23.65 -19.82 22.80
N CYS A 26 24.58 -20.76 22.63
CA CYS A 26 25.87 -20.74 23.33
C CYS A 26 26.65 -19.46 23.02
N ARG A 27 26.72 -19.04 21.75
CA ARG A 27 27.40 -17.79 21.36
C ARG A 27 26.72 -16.57 21.97
N LYS A 28 25.40 -16.54 22.04
CA LYS A 28 24.61 -15.46 22.66
C LYS A 28 24.86 -15.36 24.17
N LEU A 29 25.00 -16.49 24.87
CA LEU A 29 25.31 -16.54 26.31
C LEU A 29 26.76 -16.16 26.62
N SER A 30 27.69 -16.45 25.70
CA SER A 30 29.11 -16.12 25.84
C SER A 30 29.47 -14.71 25.33
N THR A 31 28.54 -14.03 24.64
CA THR A 31 28.75 -12.66 24.16
C THR A 31 28.45 -11.68 25.30
N PRO A 32 29.32 -10.69 25.56
CA PRO A 32 29.06 -9.61 26.51
C PRO A 32 27.69 -8.94 26.29
N ALA A 33 27.00 -8.54 27.35
CA ALA A 33 25.62 -8.04 27.28
C ALA A 33 25.45 -6.75 26.44
N ASP A 34 26.55 -6.04 26.17
CA ASP A 34 26.65 -4.83 25.35
C ASP A 34 26.87 -5.12 23.86
N GLN A 35 27.07 -6.38 23.45
CA GLN A 35 27.30 -6.78 22.06
C GLN A 35 26.26 -7.78 21.58
N SER A 36 25.88 -7.66 20.30
CA SER A 36 24.94 -8.59 19.68
C SER A 36 25.68 -9.72 18.96
N ALA A 37 25.32 -10.97 19.27
CA ALA A 37 25.80 -12.14 18.55
C ALA A 37 25.28 -12.19 17.09
N CYS A 38 24.16 -11.53 16.80
CA CYS A 38 23.65 -11.24 15.46
C CYS A 38 22.52 -10.21 15.55
N ALA A 39 22.79 -8.96 15.14
CA ALA A 39 21.85 -7.86 15.30
C ALA A 39 20.55 -8.08 14.51
N ALA A 40 20.63 -8.69 13.32
CA ALA A 40 19.44 -9.07 12.55
C ALA A 40 18.58 -10.11 13.27
N CYS A 41 19.17 -11.10 13.95
CA CYS A 41 18.38 -12.05 14.77
C CYS A 41 17.74 -11.36 15.97
N ASP A 42 18.47 -10.45 16.64
CA ASP A 42 17.92 -9.69 17.78
C ASP A 42 16.81 -8.71 17.35
N LEU A 43 16.85 -8.24 16.11
CA LEU A 43 15.80 -7.41 15.52
C LEU A 43 14.56 -8.23 15.12
N THR A 44 14.74 -9.48 14.68
CA THR A 44 13.67 -10.25 14.04
C THR A 44 13.01 -11.29 14.94
N HIS A 45 13.69 -11.80 15.97
CA HIS A 45 13.22 -12.94 16.78
C HIS A 45 12.89 -12.61 18.23
N GLY A 46 11.89 -13.31 18.78
CA GLY A 46 11.43 -13.19 20.16
C GLY A 46 12.27 -13.99 21.18
N GLY A 47 13.53 -13.59 21.38
CA GLY A 47 14.39 -14.18 22.42
C GLY A 47 15.03 -15.52 22.01
N LEU A 48 14.73 -16.62 22.73
CA LEU A 48 15.27 -17.97 22.46
C LEU A 48 14.40 -18.78 21.49
N ARG A 49 13.20 -18.29 21.17
CA ARG A 49 12.36 -18.83 20.11
C ARG A 49 12.71 -18.12 18.80
N LEU A 50 12.81 -18.90 17.73
CA LEU A 50 13.14 -18.42 16.37
C LEU A 50 11.89 -18.05 15.58
N ASP A 51 10.76 -17.83 16.27
CA ASP A 51 9.61 -17.17 15.69
C ASP A 51 9.88 -15.68 15.56
N GLU A 52 9.20 -15.05 14.60
CA GLU A 52 9.23 -13.60 14.46
C GLU A 52 8.60 -12.94 15.68
N SER A 53 9.27 -11.93 16.25
CA SER A 53 8.71 -11.13 17.35
C SER A 53 7.49 -10.33 16.87
N ALA A 54 6.62 -9.93 17.80
CA ALA A 54 5.45 -9.13 17.46
C ALA A 54 5.86 -7.74 16.93
N GLU A 55 6.91 -7.17 17.51
CA GLU A 55 7.53 -5.91 17.13
C GLU A 55 8.13 -5.99 15.72
N TRP A 56 8.78 -7.12 15.40
CA TRP A 56 9.32 -7.35 14.06
C TRP A 56 8.21 -7.48 13.02
N LYS A 57 7.13 -8.22 13.31
CA LYS A 57 5.98 -8.35 12.40
C LYS A 57 5.39 -6.98 12.05
N ALA A 58 5.21 -6.11 13.05
CA ALA A 58 4.73 -4.74 12.84
C ALA A 58 5.73 -3.89 12.03
N THR A 59 7.03 -4.12 12.20
CA THR A 59 8.09 -3.42 11.46
C THR A 59 8.17 -3.88 10.01
N LYS A 60 8.14 -5.19 9.78
CA LYS A 60 8.11 -5.83 8.46
C LYS A 60 6.94 -5.36 7.62
N GLN A 61 5.77 -5.17 8.24
CA GLN A 61 4.59 -4.60 7.59
C GLN A 61 4.77 -3.16 7.10
N LYS A 62 5.78 -2.40 7.55
CA LYS A 62 6.03 -1.03 7.09
C LYS A 62 6.99 -0.95 5.91
N ILE A 63 7.57 -2.08 5.50
CA ILE A 63 8.55 -2.15 4.42
C ILE A 63 7.79 -2.47 3.12
N PRO A 64 7.84 -1.61 2.08
CA PRO A 64 7.08 -1.80 0.83
C PRO A 64 7.79 -2.77 -0.13
N ALA A 65 8.37 -3.85 0.39
CA ALA A 65 9.10 -4.87 -0.37
C ALA A 65 8.85 -6.26 0.21
N GLN A 66 9.02 -7.31 -0.60
CA GLN A 66 8.96 -8.67 -0.08
C GLN A 66 10.20 -8.93 0.79
N VAL A 67 10.00 -9.06 2.10
CA VAL A 67 11.09 -9.34 3.04
C VAL A 67 11.29 -10.84 3.22
N LYS A 68 12.43 -11.35 2.74
CA LYS A 68 12.89 -12.74 2.93
C LYS A 68 13.98 -12.78 3.99
N GLN A 69 13.80 -13.65 4.98
CA GLN A 69 14.71 -13.83 6.11
C GLN A 69 15.34 -15.20 5.99
N LEU A 70 16.66 -15.26 5.83
CA LEU A 70 17.36 -16.51 5.53
C LEU A 70 18.55 -16.71 6.47
N HIS A 71 18.69 -17.93 6.97
CA HIS A 71 19.88 -18.39 7.67
C HIS A 71 20.98 -18.78 6.68
N THR A 72 22.23 -18.85 7.15
CA THR A 72 23.39 -19.17 6.30
C THR A 72 23.28 -20.53 5.59
N ASP A 73 22.51 -21.47 6.12
CA ASP A 73 22.22 -22.79 5.54
C ASP A 73 20.99 -22.81 4.62
N GLU A 74 20.26 -21.70 4.50
CA GLU A 74 19.06 -21.53 3.66
C GLU A 74 19.33 -20.65 2.43
N LEU A 75 20.58 -20.20 2.25
CA LEU A 75 20.97 -19.34 1.14
C LEU A 75 20.96 -20.11 -0.18
N THR A 76 20.47 -19.47 -1.24
CA THR A 76 20.67 -19.94 -2.61
C THR A 76 22.15 -19.75 -3.00
N PRO A 77 22.66 -20.54 -3.98
CA PRO A 77 24.04 -20.38 -4.47
C PRO A 77 24.37 -18.95 -4.91
N GLU A 78 23.42 -18.28 -5.55
CA GLU A 78 23.54 -16.88 -5.98
C GLU A 78 23.82 -15.92 -4.82
N LEU A 79 23.07 -16.05 -3.71
CA LEU A 79 23.24 -15.22 -2.52
C LEU A 79 24.56 -15.52 -1.82
N SER A 80 24.94 -16.79 -1.70
CA SER A 80 26.20 -17.18 -1.07
C SER A 80 27.41 -16.71 -1.89
N ASP A 81 27.34 -16.83 -3.21
CA ASP A 81 28.41 -16.42 -4.12
C ASP A 81 28.59 -14.90 -4.11
N PHE A 82 27.48 -14.16 -4.11
CA PHE A 82 27.52 -12.70 -3.99
C PHE A 82 28.16 -12.25 -2.68
N VAL A 83 27.76 -12.84 -1.54
CA VAL A 83 28.36 -12.52 -0.23
C VAL A 83 29.86 -12.84 -0.21
N SER A 84 30.26 -13.99 -0.76
CA SER A 84 31.66 -14.42 -0.77
C SER A 84 32.54 -13.55 -1.67
N THR A 85 32.06 -13.22 -2.87
CA THR A 85 32.78 -12.43 -3.87
C THR A 85 32.98 -11.00 -3.37
N ASN A 86 31.97 -10.43 -2.71
CA ASN A 86 32.04 -9.09 -2.14
C ASN A 86 32.63 -9.07 -0.71
N LYS A 87 33.05 -10.23 -0.18
CA LYS A 87 33.64 -10.38 1.17
C LYS A 87 32.81 -9.75 2.29
N LEU A 88 31.47 -9.88 2.19
CA LEU A 88 30.55 -9.26 3.13
C LEU A 88 30.50 -10.04 4.45
N ARG A 89 30.32 -9.32 5.56
CA ARG A 89 30.16 -9.91 6.89
C ARG A 89 28.67 -10.07 7.22
N TYR A 90 28.31 -11.19 7.84
CA TYR A 90 26.96 -11.38 8.37
C TYR A 90 26.80 -10.71 9.76
N PRO A 91 25.60 -10.20 10.10
CA PRO A 91 24.41 -10.14 9.25
C PRO A 91 24.50 -9.05 8.18
N VAL A 92 23.76 -9.21 7.08
CA VAL A 92 23.72 -8.22 5.98
C VAL A 92 22.32 -8.15 5.39
N VAL A 93 21.91 -6.97 4.92
CA VAL A 93 20.66 -6.76 4.18
C VAL A 93 20.97 -6.48 2.72
N LEU A 94 20.39 -7.28 1.83
CA LEU A 94 20.53 -7.14 0.38
C LEU A 94 19.20 -6.75 -0.26
N GLY A 95 19.26 -5.99 -1.35
CA GLY A 95 18.13 -5.63 -2.18
C GLY A 95 18.25 -6.26 -3.56
N GLN A 96 17.12 -6.71 -4.11
CA GLN A 96 17.02 -7.23 -5.47
C GLN A 96 15.92 -6.46 -6.22
N ASP A 97 16.32 -5.83 -7.32
CA ASP A 97 15.41 -5.08 -8.19
C ASP A 97 14.68 -6.04 -9.15
N SER A 98 13.38 -5.85 -9.33
CA SER A 98 12.56 -6.73 -10.20
C SER A 98 12.94 -6.64 -11.68
N GLU A 99 13.52 -5.52 -12.13
CA GLU A 99 13.87 -5.30 -13.54
C GLU A 99 15.09 -6.11 -14.01
N SER A 100 15.88 -6.64 -13.07
CA SER A 100 17.07 -7.46 -13.33
C SER A 100 17.19 -8.45 -12.19
N GLU A 101 16.61 -9.63 -12.37
CA GLU A 101 16.73 -10.76 -11.44
C GLU A 101 18.20 -11.06 -11.06
N SER A 102 19.17 -10.56 -11.83
CA SER A 102 20.61 -10.74 -11.61
C SER A 102 21.34 -9.69 -10.74
N THR A 103 20.74 -8.54 -10.39
CA THR A 103 21.50 -7.46 -9.71
C THR A 103 21.16 -7.34 -8.23
N LEU A 104 21.89 -8.07 -7.40
CA LEU A 104 21.92 -7.89 -5.95
C LEU A 104 22.71 -6.61 -5.58
N LYS A 105 22.18 -5.85 -4.61
CA LYS A 105 22.84 -4.67 -4.02
C LYS A 105 22.89 -4.81 -2.51
N VAL A 106 23.97 -4.32 -1.90
CA VAL A 106 24.06 -4.20 -0.45
C VAL A 106 23.25 -2.99 -0.01
N LEU A 107 22.29 -3.20 0.90
CA LEU A 107 21.49 -2.12 1.47
C LEU A 107 22.04 -1.72 2.84
N LEU A 108 22.25 -2.70 3.73
CA LEU A 108 22.78 -2.47 5.07
C LEU A 108 23.84 -3.52 5.40
N THR A 109 24.95 -3.07 5.95
CA THR A 109 26.08 -3.91 6.38
C THR A 109 25.89 -4.39 7.81
N SER A 110 26.79 -5.27 8.26
CA SER A 110 26.82 -5.71 9.66
C SER A 110 27.06 -4.57 10.65
N GLU A 111 27.75 -3.52 10.22
CA GLU A 111 28.08 -2.34 11.04
C GLU A 111 26.85 -1.46 11.22
N ASP A 112 26.10 -1.21 10.13
CA ASP A 112 24.83 -0.49 10.17
C ASP A 112 23.82 -1.21 11.08
N LEU A 113 23.73 -2.54 10.95
CA LEU A 113 22.81 -3.36 11.73
C LEU A 113 23.19 -3.42 13.21
N ALA A 114 24.47 -3.35 13.56
CA ALA A 114 24.91 -3.37 14.95
C ALA A 114 24.34 -2.20 15.76
N GLY A 115 24.22 -1.02 15.15
CA GLY A 115 23.64 0.19 15.75
C GLY A 115 22.12 0.13 15.97
N VAL A 116 21.43 -0.83 15.35
CA VAL A 116 19.97 -0.96 15.41
C VAL A 116 19.51 -2.29 16.01
N SER A 117 20.38 -3.02 16.71
CA SER A 117 20.01 -4.25 17.42
C SER A 117 18.83 -3.99 18.37
N LYS A 118 17.72 -4.74 18.20
CA LYS A 118 16.43 -4.56 18.91
C LYS A 118 15.73 -3.19 18.71
N ASN A 119 16.34 -2.27 17.95
CA ASN A 119 15.81 -0.94 17.69
C ASN A 119 15.10 -0.89 16.31
N HIS A 120 13.83 -1.27 16.32
CA HIS A 120 12.97 -1.32 15.14
C HIS A 120 12.78 0.04 14.47
N SER A 121 12.65 1.11 15.26
CA SER A 121 12.56 2.49 14.74
C SER A 121 13.83 2.91 14.03
N GLY A 122 15.01 2.61 14.62
CA GLY A 122 16.30 2.92 14.01
C GLY A 122 16.50 2.17 12.70
N PHE A 123 16.06 0.91 12.63
CA PHE A 123 16.10 0.14 11.38
C PHE A 123 15.23 0.75 10.27
N LEU A 124 14.02 1.22 10.60
CA LEU A 124 13.16 1.92 9.63
C LEU A 124 13.77 3.26 9.19
N SER A 125 14.43 3.99 10.09
CA SER A 125 15.14 5.22 9.74
C SER A 125 16.26 4.97 8.73
N LEU A 126 17.04 3.88 8.90
CA LEU A 126 18.07 3.50 7.93
C LEU A 126 17.46 3.19 6.55
N LEU A 127 16.33 2.47 6.50
CA LEU A 127 15.65 2.19 5.23
C LEU A 127 15.02 3.46 4.61
N LEU A 128 14.59 4.41 5.43
CA LEU A 128 14.08 5.70 4.98
C LEU A 128 15.19 6.58 4.39
N GLU A 129 16.37 6.60 5.00
CA GLU A 129 17.56 7.28 4.45
C GLU A 129 17.97 6.71 3.08
N LEU A 130 17.75 5.41 2.87
CA LEU A 130 17.97 4.73 1.59
C LEU A 130 16.84 4.96 0.57
N GLY A 131 15.77 5.68 0.94
CA GLY A 131 14.60 5.91 0.08
C GLY A 131 13.77 4.65 -0.20
N ILE A 132 13.91 3.62 0.65
CA ILE A 132 13.18 2.35 0.51
C ILE A 132 11.80 2.45 1.15
N VAL A 133 11.67 3.27 2.20
CA VAL A 133 10.41 3.47 2.93
C VAL A 133 10.07 4.95 2.92
N ASP A 134 8.84 5.28 2.51
CA ASP A 134 8.34 6.65 2.55
C ASP A 134 7.76 7.01 3.92
N MET A 135 8.05 8.24 4.38
CA MET A 135 7.55 8.77 5.66
C MET A 135 6.02 8.81 5.72
N PHE A 136 5.38 9.10 4.57
CA PHE A 136 3.93 9.06 4.43
C PHE A 136 3.36 7.65 4.61
N ASP A 137 4.05 6.62 4.09
CA ASP A 137 3.65 5.22 4.18
C ASP A 137 3.68 4.71 5.64
N ILE A 138 4.69 5.13 6.42
CA ILE A 138 4.80 4.81 7.86
C ILE A 138 3.64 5.45 8.65
N SER A 139 3.30 6.71 8.31
CA SER A 139 2.28 7.49 9.01
C SER A 139 0.85 7.01 8.69
N LEU A 140 0.55 6.74 7.41
CA LEU A 140 -0.77 6.24 6.96
C LEU A 140 -1.07 4.83 7.50
N ARG A 141 -0.08 3.92 7.53
CA ARG A 141 -0.26 2.59 8.14
C ARG A 141 -0.48 2.70 9.65
N GLY A 142 0.29 3.55 10.34
CA GLY A 142 0.11 3.80 11.78
C GLY A 142 -1.27 4.34 12.16
N TRP A 143 -1.87 5.21 11.34
CA TRP A 143 -3.23 5.71 11.56
C TRP A 143 -4.30 4.62 11.32
N LYS A 144 -4.14 3.84 10.23
CA LYS A 144 -5.04 2.75 9.88
C LYS A 144 -5.05 1.65 10.97
N ASP A 145 -3.87 1.28 11.46
CA ASP A 145 -3.68 0.27 12.52
C ASP A 145 -4.08 0.81 13.92
N GLY A 146 -4.01 2.13 14.13
CA GLY A 146 -4.31 2.76 15.42
C GLY A 146 -5.79 3.06 15.67
N VAL A 147 -6.57 3.34 14.62
CA VAL A 147 -7.97 3.79 14.76
C VAL A 147 -8.98 2.75 14.25
N VAL A 148 -8.74 2.18 13.07
CA VAL A 148 -9.73 1.31 12.41
C VAL A 148 -9.68 -0.12 12.96
N ASP A 149 -8.49 -0.60 13.30
CA ASP A 149 -8.27 -1.96 13.81
C ASP A 149 -8.86 -2.22 15.21
N PRO A 150 -8.77 -1.30 16.19
CA PRO A 150 -9.47 -1.48 17.47
C PRO A 150 -10.99 -1.48 17.29
N ILE A 151 -11.51 -0.61 16.42
CA ILE A 151 -12.95 -0.51 16.14
C ILE A 151 -13.45 -1.78 15.46
N SER A 152 -12.71 -2.30 14.48
CA SER A 152 -13.09 -3.53 13.75
C SER A 152 -13.19 -4.73 14.69
N ARG A 153 -12.29 -4.84 15.69
CA ARG A 153 -12.37 -5.88 16.74
C ARG A 153 -13.57 -5.72 17.67
N GLY A 154 -14.07 -4.49 17.84
CA GLY A 154 -15.27 -4.19 18.63
C GLY A 154 -16.59 -4.48 17.92
N VAL A 155 -16.59 -4.69 16.59
CA VAL A 155 -17.80 -4.99 15.83
C VAL A 155 -18.32 -6.39 16.19
N PRO A 156 -19.60 -6.53 16.59
CA PRO A 156 -20.21 -7.82 16.90
C PRO A 156 -20.10 -8.83 15.74
N GLN A 157 -19.96 -10.12 16.07
CA GLN A 157 -19.88 -11.21 15.07
C GLN A 157 -21.13 -11.33 14.20
N SER A 158 -22.28 -10.84 14.68
CA SER A 158 -23.54 -10.82 13.93
C SER A 158 -23.54 -9.85 12.75
N ILE A 159 -22.66 -8.84 12.77
CA ILE A 159 -22.53 -7.86 11.68
C ILE A 159 -21.46 -8.37 10.71
N THR A 160 -21.84 -8.57 9.45
CA THR A 160 -20.92 -9.04 8.41
C THR A 160 -20.26 -7.86 7.69
N PRO A 161 -19.05 -8.02 7.11
CA PRO A 161 -18.44 -6.99 6.28
C PRO A 161 -19.35 -6.52 5.15
N GLY A 162 -20.05 -7.45 4.48
CA GLY A 162 -20.99 -7.09 3.40
C GLY A 162 -22.18 -6.22 3.85
N GLN A 163 -22.65 -6.37 5.10
CA GLN A 163 -23.66 -5.45 5.65
C GLN A 163 -23.09 -4.05 5.86
N ILE A 164 -21.81 -3.94 6.22
CA ILE A 164 -21.12 -2.66 6.35
C ILE A 164 -20.94 -2.03 4.97
N THR A 165 -20.48 -2.79 3.96
CA THR A 165 -20.40 -2.32 2.56
C THR A 165 -21.76 -1.81 2.05
N PHE A 166 -22.83 -2.58 2.28
CA PHE A 166 -24.18 -2.15 1.89
C PHE A 166 -24.63 -0.88 2.62
N SER A 167 -24.32 -0.76 3.93
CA SER A 167 -24.63 0.43 4.71
C SER A 167 -23.82 1.64 4.24
N ALA A 168 -22.54 1.44 3.89
CA ALA A 168 -21.69 2.45 3.28
C ALA A 168 -22.32 2.94 1.97
N PHE A 169 -22.71 2.02 1.08
CA PHE A 169 -23.37 2.35 -0.18
C PHE A 169 -24.65 3.18 0.01
N VAL A 170 -25.53 2.76 0.92
CA VAL A 170 -26.75 3.52 1.25
C VAL A 170 -26.42 4.92 1.77
N CYS A 171 -25.42 5.05 2.65
CA CYS A 171 -24.97 6.37 3.13
C CYS A 171 -24.44 7.24 1.99
N GLY A 172 -23.70 6.66 1.05
CA GLY A 172 -23.21 7.37 -0.14
C GLY A 172 -24.35 7.87 -1.02
N LEU A 173 -25.37 7.03 -1.28
CA LEU A 173 -26.54 7.42 -2.06
C LEU A 173 -27.36 8.52 -1.36
N LEU A 174 -27.50 8.43 -0.04
CA LEU A 174 -28.15 9.47 0.76
C LEU A 174 -27.38 10.78 0.69
N SER A 175 -26.04 10.74 0.76
CA SER A 175 -25.20 11.92 0.59
C SER A 175 -25.41 12.57 -0.78
N CYS A 176 -25.37 11.78 -1.87
CA CYS A 176 -25.63 12.27 -3.22
C CYS A 176 -27.02 12.91 -3.31
N PHE A 177 -28.06 12.20 -2.87
CA PHE A 177 -29.43 12.72 -2.89
C PHE A 177 -29.58 14.02 -2.12
N LEU A 178 -29.03 14.11 -0.90
CA LEU A 178 -29.08 15.32 -0.09
C LEU A 178 -28.29 16.47 -0.71
N ALA A 179 -27.16 16.19 -1.37
CA ALA A 179 -26.37 17.19 -2.08
C ALA A 179 -27.13 17.84 -3.24
N THR A 180 -28.16 17.20 -3.80
CA THR A 180 -29.04 17.82 -4.81
C THR A 180 -29.99 18.88 -4.25
N ARG A 181 -30.09 18.98 -2.92
CA ARG A 181 -31.07 19.84 -2.23
C ARG A 181 -30.37 21.01 -1.56
N PRO A 182 -30.69 22.25 -1.96
CA PRO A 182 -30.19 23.44 -1.26
C PRO A 182 -30.49 23.41 0.24
N GLY A 183 -29.51 23.74 1.08
CA GLY A 183 -29.65 23.80 2.54
C GLY A 183 -29.40 22.48 3.29
N TYR A 184 -29.16 21.37 2.58
CA TYR A 184 -28.85 20.06 3.17
C TYR A 184 -27.37 19.67 3.08
N GLU A 185 -26.49 20.61 2.73
CA GLU A 185 -25.06 20.38 2.47
C GLU A 185 -24.35 19.73 3.67
N ASN A 186 -24.63 20.22 4.88
CA ASN A 186 -24.05 19.69 6.11
C ASN A 186 -24.49 18.24 6.39
N VAL A 187 -25.73 17.90 6.05
CA VAL A 187 -26.26 16.54 6.23
C VAL A 187 -25.70 15.62 5.14
N ALA A 188 -25.58 16.10 3.91
CA ALA A 188 -24.90 15.39 2.83
C ALA A 188 -23.43 15.10 3.19
N LEU A 189 -22.73 16.07 3.77
CA LEU A 189 -21.37 15.93 4.28
C LEU A 189 -21.28 14.89 5.40
N ALA A 190 -22.21 14.89 6.35
CA ALA A 190 -22.24 13.90 7.43
C ALA A 190 -22.40 12.47 6.88
N PHE A 191 -23.31 12.25 5.92
CA PHE A 191 -23.48 10.96 5.27
C PHE A 191 -22.28 10.55 4.39
N TRP A 192 -21.61 11.51 3.76
CA TRP A 192 -20.38 11.28 3.01
C TRP A 192 -19.24 10.80 3.91
N VAL A 193 -19.01 11.49 5.03
CA VAL A 193 -17.98 11.11 6.01
C VAL A 193 -18.30 9.74 6.62
N LEU A 194 -19.57 9.48 6.93
CA LEU A 194 -20.02 8.17 7.41
C LEU A 194 -19.78 7.07 6.36
N ASN A 195 -20.08 7.32 5.10
CA ASN A 195 -19.79 6.41 4.00
C ASN A 195 -18.28 6.09 3.95
N ARG A 196 -17.40 7.08 3.96
CA ARG A 196 -15.93 6.88 3.95
C ARG A 196 -15.44 6.07 5.16
N PHE A 197 -16.02 6.30 6.33
CA PHE A 197 -15.69 5.54 7.53
C PHE A 197 -16.12 4.07 7.43
N LEU A 198 -17.35 3.80 6.98
CA LEU A 198 -17.88 2.44 6.85
C LEU A 198 -17.13 1.64 5.78
N ASP A 199 -16.79 2.28 4.67
CA ASP A 199 -15.96 1.74 3.58
C ASP A 199 -14.56 1.32 4.09
N CYS A 200 -13.90 2.17 4.89
CA CYS A 200 -12.64 1.78 5.52
C CYS A 200 -12.80 0.63 6.53
N LEU A 201 -13.95 0.58 7.22
CA LEU A 201 -14.23 -0.41 8.27
C LEU A 201 -14.49 -1.80 7.70
N ASP A 202 -15.20 -1.92 6.56
CA ASP A 202 -15.58 -3.23 6.02
C ASP A 202 -14.37 -4.08 5.61
N GLY A 203 -13.39 -3.47 4.94
CA GLY A 203 -12.20 -4.15 4.45
C GLY A 203 -11.28 -4.52 5.59
N SER A 204 -11.16 -3.65 6.59
CA SER A 204 -10.40 -3.95 7.81
C SER A 204 -11.07 -5.06 8.63
N LEU A 205 -12.40 -5.07 8.73
CA LEU A 205 -13.14 -6.14 9.39
C LEU A 205 -12.98 -7.48 8.66
N ALA A 206 -13.12 -7.49 7.33
CA ALA A 206 -12.96 -8.69 6.52
C ALA A 206 -11.56 -9.30 6.65
N ARG A 207 -10.52 -8.45 6.65
CA ARG A 207 -9.12 -8.88 6.89
C ARG A 207 -8.92 -9.39 8.30
N ALA A 208 -9.38 -8.66 9.32
CA ALA A 208 -9.24 -9.04 10.72
C ALA A 208 -9.93 -10.38 11.04
N ARG A 209 -11.02 -10.70 10.34
CA ARG A 209 -11.76 -11.96 10.50
C ARG A 209 -11.33 -13.07 9.53
N GLY A 210 -10.38 -12.81 8.63
CA GLY A 210 -9.95 -13.79 7.61
C GLY A 210 -11.05 -14.21 6.64
N CYS A 211 -12.05 -13.36 6.40
CA CYS A 211 -13.24 -13.67 5.59
C CYS A 211 -13.40 -12.72 4.39
N ALA A 212 -12.31 -12.13 3.89
CA ALA A 212 -12.32 -11.36 2.65
C ALA A 212 -12.73 -12.25 1.46
N THR A 213 -13.63 -11.74 0.61
CA THR A 213 -14.15 -12.48 -0.55
C THR A 213 -14.05 -11.64 -1.82
N GLN A 214 -14.00 -12.30 -2.98
CA GLN A 214 -14.03 -11.61 -4.29
C GLN A 214 -15.34 -10.85 -4.51
N LEU A 215 -16.48 -11.42 -4.09
CA LEU A 215 -17.78 -10.76 -4.16
C LEU A 215 -17.79 -9.47 -3.33
N GLY A 216 -17.24 -9.51 -2.11
CA GLY A 216 -17.12 -8.33 -1.26
C GLY A 216 -16.29 -7.24 -1.93
N GLY A 217 -15.11 -7.58 -2.43
CA GLY A 217 -14.25 -6.62 -3.15
C GLY A 217 -14.90 -6.06 -4.43
N PHE A 218 -15.69 -6.86 -5.15
CA PHE A 218 -16.46 -6.37 -6.29
C PHE A 218 -17.56 -5.39 -5.89
N LEU A 219 -18.33 -5.68 -4.83
CA LEU A 219 -19.41 -4.81 -4.37
C LEU A 219 -18.89 -3.50 -3.78
N ASP A 220 -17.76 -3.55 -3.07
CA ASP A 220 -17.01 -2.40 -2.57
C ASP A 220 -16.62 -1.47 -3.73
N LEU A 221 -15.88 -2.01 -4.71
CA LEU A 221 -15.46 -1.29 -5.90
C LEU A 221 -16.65 -0.73 -6.71
N LEU A 222 -17.70 -1.52 -6.91
CA LEU A 222 -18.91 -1.08 -7.62
C LEU A 222 -19.59 0.09 -6.89
N SER A 223 -19.70 0.00 -5.57
CA SER A 223 -20.30 1.05 -4.73
C SER A 223 -19.52 2.34 -4.86
N ASP A 224 -18.20 2.29 -4.75
CA ASP A 224 -17.33 3.45 -4.90
C ASP A 224 -17.49 4.14 -6.26
N PHE A 225 -17.50 3.37 -7.36
CA PHE A 225 -17.70 3.93 -8.70
C PHE A 225 -19.04 4.66 -8.84
N ILE A 226 -20.12 4.07 -8.31
CA ILE A 226 -21.44 4.70 -8.35
C ILE A 226 -21.43 6.02 -7.56
N ILE A 227 -20.89 6.01 -6.34
CA ILE A 227 -20.89 7.21 -5.49
C ILE A 227 -19.98 8.30 -6.05
N TYR A 228 -18.78 7.94 -6.52
CA TYR A 228 -17.79 8.90 -7.01
C TYR A 228 -18.27 9.60 -8.28
N SER A 229 -19.01 8.92 -9.15
CA SER A 229 -19.65 9.56 -10.31
C SER A 229 -20.88 10.39 -9.93
N LEU A 230 -21.70 9.93 -8.99
CA LEU A 230 -22.95 10.64 -8.64
C LEU A 230 -22.72 11.88 -7.80
N LEU A 231 -21.73 11.89 -6.91
CA LEU A 231 -21.53 12.98 -5.96
C LEU A 231 -21.24 14.35 -6.62
N PRO A 232 -20.26 14.50 -7.54
CA PRO A 232 -20.01 15.79 -8.18
C PRO A 232 -21.22 16.28 -9.00
N ILE A 233 -21.92 15.36 -9.69
CA ILE A 233 -23.15 15.66 -10.42
C ILE A 233 -24.24 16.16 -9.47
N SER A 234 -24.38 15.51 -8.31
CA SER A 234 -25.38 15.87 -7.31
C SER A 234 -25.14 17.24 -6.70
N VAL A 235 -23.88 17.54 -6.34
CA VAL A 235 -23.48 18.86 -5.85
C VAL A 235 -23.75 19.94 -6.90
N ALA A 236 -23.36 19.70 -8.16
CA ALA A 236 -23.62 20.64 -9.24
C ALA A 236 -25.12 20.88 -9.45
N ARG A 237 -25.95 19.83 -9.38
CA ARG A 237 -27.41 19.96 -9.46
C ARG A 237 -28.00 20.75 -8.30
N GLY A 238 -27.51 20.55 -7.08
CA GLY A 238 -27.97 21.31 -5.92
C GLY A 238 -27.59 22.79 -5.97
N GLN A 239 -26.55 23.14 -6.72
CA GLN A 239 -26.06 24.51 -6.87
C GLN A 239 -26.56 25.22 -8.12
N SER A 240 -27.27 24.53 -9.04
CA SER A 240 -27.65 25.07 -10.34
C SER A 240 -28.56 26.30 -10.27
N GLU A 241 -29.23 26.53 -9.14
CA GLU A 241 -30.08 27.70 -8.90
C GLU A 241 -29.30 28.91 -8.34
N PHE A 242 -28.08 28.72 -7.84
CA PHE A 242 -27.26 29.77 -7.20
C PHE A 242 -26.04 30.17 -8.02
N VAL A 243 -25.47 29.24 -8.80
CA VAL A 243 -24.29 29.48 -9.62
C VAL A 243 -24.47 28.86 -11.01
N LEU A 244 -23.89 29.51 -12.03
CA LEU A 244 -23.86 28.95 -13.37
C LEU A 244 -22.91 27.74 -13.40
N ILE A 245 -23.47 26.55 -13.60
CA ILE A 245 -22.70 25.30 -13.62
C ILE A 245 -21.98 25.14 -14.94
N ASP A 246 -20.68 24.87 -14.87
CA ASP A 246 -19.86 24.46 -16.00
C ASP A 246 -20.00 22.94 -16.22
N TRP A 247 -21.06 22.55 -16.93
CA TRP A 247 -21.32 21.14 -17.25
C TRP A 247 -20.22 20.50 -18.10
N THR A 248 -19.46 21.31 -18.86
CA THR A 248 -18.30 20.83 -19.62
C THR A 248 -17.18 20.40 -18.67
N ALA A 249 -16.91 21.17 -17.61
CA ALA A 249 -15.93 20.77 -16.59
C ALA A 249 -16.32 19.48 -15.86
N LEU A 250 -17.62 19.30 -15.55
CA LEU A 250 -18.11 18.05 -14.97
C LEU A 250 -17.98 16.87 -15.95
N ALA A 251 -18.35 17.06 -17.22
CA ALA A 251 -18.22 16.02 -18.24
C ALA A 251 -16.74 15.63 -18.44
N LEU A 252 -15.81 16.60 -18.41
CA LEU A 252 -14.38 16.34 -18.46
C LEU A 252 -13.87 15.60 -17.23
N LEU A 253 -14.39 15.89 -16.04
CA LEU A 253 -14.09 15.14 -14.82
C LEU A 253 -14.51 13.67 -14.97
N GLU A 254 -15.77 13.40 -15.32
CA GLU A 254 -16.25 12.02 -15.52
C GLU A 254 -15.50 11.30 -16.65
N ALA A 255 -15.22 11.99 -17.76
CA ALA A 255 -14.42 11.43 -18.85
C ALA A 255 -12.99 11.09 -18.40
N SER A 256 -12.38 11.93 -17.57
CA SER A 256 -11.04 11.65 -17.02
C SER A 256 -11.05 10.42 -16.13
N PHE A 257 -12.07 10.26 -15.28
CA PHE A 257 -12.25 9.04 -14.50
C PHE A 257 -12.47 7.81 -15.36
N HIS A 258 -13.31 7.92 -16.40
CA HIS A 258 -13.58 6.82 -17.32
C HIS A 258 -12.29 6.31 -17.98
N VAL A 259 -11.46 7.22 -18.50
CA VAL A 259 -10.17 6.86 -19.11
C VAL A 259 -9.19 6.31 -18.07
N ASN A 260 -9.10 6.92 -16.89
CA ASN A 260 -8.28 6.42 -15.77
C ASN A 260 -8.64 4.97 -15.41
N ASN A 261 -9.93 4.68 -15.31
CA ASN A 261 -10.46 3.38 -14.91
C ASN A 261 -10.22 2.33 -15.99
N PHE A 262 -10.36 2.69 -17.28
CA PHE A 262 -9.96 1.80 -18.38
C PHE A 262 -8.50 1.37 -18.24
N VAL A 263 -7.58 2.31 -17.98
CA VAL A 263 -6.15 1.99 -17.80
C VAL A 263 -5.94 1.06 -16.62
N LEU A 264 -6.57 1.33 -15.47
CA LEU A 264 -6.46 0.49 -14.27
C LEU A 264 -7.00 -0.93 -14.50
N PHE A 265 -8.17 -1.06 -15.12
CA PHE A 265 -8.76 -2.37 -15.41
C PHE A 265 -7.97 -3.16 -16.44
N TYR A 266 -7.44 -2.49 -17.47
CA TYR A 266 -6.55 -3.14 -18.43
C TYR A 266 -5.30 -3.70 -17.73
N VAL A 267 -4.65 -2.90 -16.88
CA VAL A 267 -3.49 -3.35 -16.10
C VAL A 267 -3.86 -4.51 -15.19
N ALA A 268 -4.97 -4.42 -14.46
CA ALA A 268 -5.43 -5.48 -13.58
C ALA A 268 -5.72 -6.78 -14.35
N ALA A 269 -6.34 -6.71 -15.53
CA ALA A 269 -6.63 -7.87 -16.37
C ALA A 269 -5.35 -8.51 -16.91
N VAL A 270 -4.40 -7.71 -17.40
CA VAL A 270 -3.11 -8.21 -17.90
C VAL A 270 -2.26 -8.81 -16.78
N ALA A 271 -2.33 -8.24 -15.58
CA ALA A 271 -1.64 -8.76 -14.39
C ALA A 271 -2.29 -10.05 -13.86
N ALA A 272 -3.62 -10.17 -13.90
CA ALA A 272 -4.32 -11.36 -13.43
C ALA A 272 -4.04 -12.61 -14.30
N ASP A 273 -3.76 -12.42 -15.59
CA ASP A 273 -3.46 -13.50 -16.54
C ASP A 273 -2.01 -14.01 -16.43
N LYS A 274 -1.16 -13.35 -15.63
CA LYS A 274 0.27 -13.65 -15.54
C LYS A 274 0.69 -13.88 -14.10
N SER A 275 1.34 -15.02 -13.83
CA SER A 275 1.94 -15.35 -12.53
C SER A 275 3.18 -14.50 -12.19
N ASP A 276 3.42 -13.44 -12.95
CA ASP A 276 4.66 -12.66 -12.95
C ASP A 276 4.42 -11.32 -12.23
N GLY A 277 4.89 -11.21 -10.99
CA GLY A 277 4.63 -10.10 -10.06
C GLY A 277 5.25 -8.75 -10.46
N GLU A 278 5.98 -8.72 -11.59
CA GLU A 278 6.62 -7.55 -12.19
C GLU A 278 5.57 -6.51 -12.66
N LEU A 279 4.42 -6.97 -13.19
CA LEU A 279 3.32 -6.10 -13.62
C LEU A 279 2.57 -5.44 -12.46
N THR A 280 2.46 -6.09 -11.31
CA THR A 280 1.75 -5.50 -10.15
C THR A 280 2.59 -4.48 -9.39
N SER A 281 3.90 -4.68 -9.30
CA SER A 281 4.79 -3.85 -8.46
C SER A 281 5.33 -2.61 -9.19
N VAL A 282 5.61 -2.69 -10.50
CA VAL A 282 6.16 -1.57 -11.28
C VAL A 282 5.06 -0.63 -11.82
N THR A 283 3.82 -1.13 -11.96
CA THR A 283 2.74 -0.45 -12.68
C THR A 283 1.78 0.35 -11.79
N MET A 284 1.87 0.19 -10.46
CA MET A 284 1.14 1.00 -9.48
C MET A 284 2.02 2.11 -8.89
N LYS A 285 2.70 2.88 -9.74
CA LYS A 285 3.25 4.16 -9.28
C LYS A 285 2.09 5.05 -8.81
N PRO A 286 2.18 5.67 -7.63
CA PRO A 286 1.11 6.50 -7.11
C PRO A 286 0.82 7.65 -8.07
N ALA A 287 -0.44 7.83 -8.43
CA ALA A 287 -0.87 8.96 -9.24
C ALA A 287 -1.05 10.22 -8.37
N LEU A 288 -1.09 11.40 -9.00
CA LEU A 288 -1.29 12.67 -8.27
C LEU A 288 -2.63 12.74 -7.54
N ILE A 289 -3.67 12.12 -8.10
CA ILE A 289 -4.99 11.98 -7.46
C ILE A 289 -5.31 10.49 -7.39
N GLU A 290 -5.34 9.95 -6.17
CA GLU A 290 -5.77 8.58 -5.88
C GLU A 290 -7.04 8.59 -5.02
N GLY A 291 -7.27 7.52 -4.25
CA GLY A 291 -8.45 7.38 -3.40
C GLY A 291 -8.54 8.47 -2.31
N PHE A 292 -7.41 8.82 -1.68
CA PHE A 292 -7.38 9.81 -0.61
C PHE A 292 -7.63 11.23 -1.13
N GLU A 293 -6.90 11.67 -2.16
CA GLU A 293 -7.06 12.99 -2.76
C GLU A 293 -8.46 13.15 -3.35
N SER A 294 -9.00 12.08 -3.96
CA SER A 294 -10.39 12.08 -4.45
C SER A 294 -11.37 12.30 -3.31
N GLY A 295 -11.21 11.55 -2.21
CA GLY A 295 -12.03 11.69 -1.02
C GLY A 295 -12.00 13.11 -0.44
N LEU A 296 -10.82 13.73 -0.41
CA LEU A 296 -10.65 15.11 0.04
C LEU A 296 -11.33 16.11 -0.91
N LEU A 297 -11.14 16.00 -2.22
CA LEU A 297 -11.74 16.90 -3.20
C LEU A 297 -13.28 16.82 -3.19
N PHE A 298 -13.85 15.63 -3.08
CA PHE A 298 -15.28 15.44 -2.89
C PHE A 298 -15.79 16.08 -1.59
N THR A 299 -15.03 15.96 -0.51
CA THR A 299 -15.32 16.65 0.75
C THR A 299 -15.33 18.17 0.55
N MET A 300 -14.38 18.73 -0.20
CA MET A 300 -14.33 20.15 -0.51
C MET A 300 -15.48 20.61 -1.40
N MET A 301 -15.97 19.76 -2.31
CA MET A 301 -17.18 20.03 -3.09
C MET A 301 -18.42 20.14 -2.19
N LEU A 302 -18.52 19.35 -1.12
CA LEU A 302 -19.63 19.42 -0.17
C LEU A 302 -19.52 20.60 0.81
N ILE A 303 -18.30 20.97 1.24
CA ILE A 303 -18.07 22.11 2.14
C ILE A 303 -18.26 23.45 1.42
N TRP A 304 -17.77 23.56 0.18
CA TRP A 304 -17.87 24.77 -0.63
C TRP A 304 -18.53 24.48 -2.00
N PRO A 305 -19.83 24.15 -2.01
CA PRO A 305 -20.51 23.70 -3.22
C PRO A 305 -20.63 24.81 -4.27
N ALA A 306 -20.68 26.09 -3.86
CA ALA A 306 -20.65 27.23 -4.78
C ALA A 306 -19.37 27.28 -5.64
N ARG A 307 -18.29 26.58 -5.25
CA ARG A 307 -17.03 26.49 -6.01
C ARG A 307 -16.92 25.21 -6.85
N ILE A 308 -18.01 24.50 -7.09
CA ILE A 308 -18.03 23.21 -7.82
C ILE A 308 -17.30 23.27 -9.17
N ASN A 309 -17.42 24.37 -9.93
CA ASN A 309 -16.73 24.54 -11.20
C ASN A 309 -15.20 24.51 -11.04
N VAL A 310 -14.66 25.13 -9.98
CA VAL A 310 -13.22 25.16 -9.70
C VAL A 310 -12.75 23.78 -9.28
N TRP A 311 -13.46 23.14 -8.35
CA TRP A 311 -13.12 21.80 -7.86
C TRP A 311 -13.15 20.76 -8.99
N SER A 312 -14.16 20.81 -9.86
CA SER A 312 -14.29 19.88 -10.98
C SER A 312 -13.14 20.02 -11.97
N ARG A 313 -12.71 21.25 -12.30
CA ARG A 313 -11.56 21.49 -13.19
C ARG A 313 -10.24 21.03 -12.58
N ILE A 314 -10.00 21.32 -11.30
CA ILE A 314 -8.80 20.88 -10.58
C ILE A 314 -8.72 19.36 -10.58
N MET A 315 -9.83 18.71 -10.23
CA MET A 315 -9.90 17.26 -10.15
C MET A 315 -9.73 16.62 -11.53
N ALA A 316 -10.42 17.13 -12.56
CA ALA A 316 -10.30 16.63 -13.93
C ALA A 316 -8.85 16.74 -14.44
N ALA A 317 -8.20 17.89 -14.20
CA ALA A 317 -6.80 18.10 -14.60
C ALA A 317 -5.84 17.14 -13.87
N GLY A 318 -6.02 16.96 -12.55
CA GLY A 318 -5.17 16.06 -11.77
C GLY A 318 -5.35 14.59 -12.15
N VAL A 319 -6.58 14.14 -12.37
CA VAL A 319 -6.86 12.77 -12.83
C VAL A 319 -6.33 12.54 -14.25
N ALA A 320 -6.53 13.49 -15.17
CA ALA A 320 -5.98 13.40 -16.52
C ALA A 320 -4.45 13.36 -16.52
N PHE A 321 -3.80 14.18 -15.70
CA PHE A 321 -2.34 14.17 -15.55
C PHE A 321 -1.84 12.83 -14.98
N GLY A 322 -2.45 12.34 -13.90
CA GLY A 322 -2.11 11.04 -13.31
C GLY A 322 -2.32 9.88 -14.30
N THR A 323 -3.38 9.94 -15.09
CA THR A 323 -3.65 8.97 -16.16
C THR A 323 -2.55 9.00 -17.22
N ALA A 324 -2.15 10.19 -17.67
CA ALA A 324 -1.08 10.34 -18.66
C ALA A 324 0.26 9.81 -18.13
N GLN A 325 0.60 10.08 -16.85
CA GLN A 325 1.79 9.54 -16.20
C GLN A 325 1.78 8.00 -16.13
N ARG A 326 0.61 7.42 -15.82
CA ARG A 326 0.44 5.96 -15.77
C ARG A 326 0.61 5.33 -17.15
N VAL A 327 -0.03 5.90 -18.17
CA VAL A 327 0.10 5.43 -19.57
C VAL A 327 1.56 5.54 -20.04
N TRP A 328 2.22 6.67 -19.77
CA TRP A 328 3.62 6.88 -20.13
C TRP A 328 4.54 5.81 -19.51
N SER A 329 4.27 5.43 -18.26
CA SER A 329 5.02 4.40 -17.54
C SER A 329 4.69 2.98 -18.03
N LEU A 330 3.43 2.73 -18.41
CA LEU A 330 2.93 1.42 -18.82
C LEU A 330 3.39 1.01 -20.24
N VAL A 331 3.42 1.93 -21.19
CA VAL A 331 3.71 1.61 -22.60
C VAL A 331 5.08 0.94 -22.80
N PRO A 332 6.19 1.42 -22.22
CA PRO A 332 7.49 0.75 -22.32
C PRO A 332 7.48 -0.66 -21.74
N ILE A 333 6.75 -0.85 -20.63
CA ILE A 333 6.64 -2.15 -19.95
C ILE A 333 5.93 -3.15 -20.86
N LEU A 334 4.78 -2.78 -21.43
CA LEU A 334 4.05 -3.64 -22.37
C LEU A 334 4.89 -3.99 -23.59
N LYS A 335 5.66 -3.04 -24.14
CA LYS A 335 6.58 -3.32 -25.25
C LYS A 335 7.66 -4.34 -24.89
N ARG A 336 8.20 -4.30 -23.67
CA ARG A 336 9.17 -5.30 -23.19
C ARG A 336 8.52 -6.68 -23.07
N PHE A 337 7.29 -6.75 -22.54
CA PHE A 337 6.54 -8.00 -22.45
C PHE A 337 6.24 -8.61 -23.83
N ASP A 338 5.81 -7.79 -24.79
CA ASP A 338 5.57 -8.25 -26.16
C ASP A 338 6.85 -8.75 -26.83
N ALA A 339 8.00 -8.14 -26.54
CA ALA A 339 9.29 -8.58 -27.03
C ALA A 339 9.72 -9.94 -26.43
N ARG A 340 9.52 -10.15 -25.12
CA ARG A 340 9.78 -11.45 -24.47
C ARG A 340 8.91 -12.57 -25.07
N LYS A 341 7.61 -12.31 -25.24
CA LYS A 341 6.67 -13.28 -25.83
C LYS A 341 7.00 -13.68 -27.27
N LYS A 342 7.65 -12.80 -28.04
CA LYS A 342 8.12 -13.11 -29.40
C LYS A 342 9.41 -13.94 -29.44
N ALA A 343 10.15 -14.00 -28.34
CA ALA A 343 11.41 -14.72 -28.22
C ALA A 343 11.24 -16.17 -27.71
N GLU A 344 10.08 -16.48 -27.12
CA GLU A 344 9.63 -17.82 -26.69
C GLU A 344 8.96 -18.60 -27.85
#